data_AF-A0A1A7QJC5-F1
#
_entry.id   AF-A0A1A7QJC5-F1
#
_cell.length_a   1.000
_cell.length_b   1.000
_cell.length_c   1.000
_cell.angle_alpha   90.00
_cell.angle_beta   90.00
_cell.angle_gamma   90.00
#
_symmetry.space_group_name_H-M   'P 1'
#
loop_
_entity.id
_entity.type
_entity.pdbx_description
1 polymer ?
#
loop_
_entity_poly.entity_id
_entity_poly.type
_entity_poly.pdbx_seq_one_letter_code
_entity_poly.pdbx_strand_id
1 'polypeptide(L)'
;MTITKAKHSRSLLNPWRLLGWGTIAGLIALPAIAMRFTGEVDWTSEDFVFATVMLGGVGLAFELAVRASGSWAYRGGAALALGAGLITLWANAAVGIVGDEDRLINLWFNLIPLLALFAAIGARFWARGMAVAMTATAAAQIAVGVMVQLNGEFAWVFTLVLAAAWLASAWLFRKASATS
;
A
#
# COMPACT_ATOMS: atom_id res chain seq x y z
N MET A 1 30.40 46.06 5.53
CA MET A 1 29.01 45.87 5.05
C MET A 1 28.73 44.39 5.03
N THR A 2 28.05 43.88 6.07
CA THR A 2 27.88 42.43 6.30
C THR A 2 26.49 42.04 5.85
N ILE A 3 26.37 41.26 4.77
CA ILE A 3 25.08 40.75 4.31
C ILE A 3 24.68 39.57 5.19
N THR A 4 23.68 39.79 6.04
CA THR A 4 23.05 38.76 6.85
C THR A 4 22.32 37.78 5.93
N LYS A 5 22.82 36.53 5.83
CA LYS A 5 22.16 35.44 5.12
C LYS A 5 20.80 35.17 5.79
N ALA A 6 19.71 35.45 5.10
CA ALA A 6 18.36 35.15 5.58
C ALA A 6 18.24 33.65 5.91
N LYS A 7 17.83 33.36 7.14
CA LYS A 7 17.55 32.02 7.65
C LYS A 7 16.42 31.43 6.79
N HIS A 8 16.75 30.41 5.98
CA HIS A 8 15.76 29.67 5.21
C HIS A 8 14.72 29.12 6.21
N SER A 9 13.54 29.73 6.25
CA SER A 9 12.40 29.21 7.02
C SER A 9 12.10 27.83 6.46
N ARG A 10 12.40 26.77 7.21
CA ARG A 10 11.86 25.45 6.92
C ARG A 10 10.36 25.60 7.08
N SER A 11 9.63 25.77 5.98
CA SER A 11 8.17 25.74 6.00
C SER A 11 7.75 24.47 6.75
N LEU A 12 7.17 24.65 7.94
CA LEU A 12 6.61 23.56 8.74
C LEU A 12 5.46 22.85 8.00
N LEU A 13 4.93 23.49 6.95
CA LEU A 13 3.83 23.05 6.12
C LEU A 13 4.39 22.70 4.74
N ASN A 14 4.85 21.46 4.56
CA ASN A 14 5.09 20.93 3.22
C ASN A 14 3.70 20.64 2.60
N PRO A 15 3.29 21.35 1.53
CA PRO A 15 1.95 21.23 0.97
C PRO A 15 1.61 19.80 0.54
N TRP A 16 2.61 19.02 0.08
CA TRP A 16 2.43 17.62 -0.28
C TRP A 16 2.15 16.72 0.92
N ARG A 17 2.78 17.00 2.07
CA ARG A 17 2.50 16.26 3.31
C ARG A 17 1.13 16.61 3.85
N LEU A 18 0.76 17.89 3.80
CA LEU A 18 -0.57 18.33 4.20
C LEU A 18 -1.65 17.70 3.32
N LEU A 19 -1.44 17.66 2.00
CA LEU A 19 -2.36 17.02 1.07
C LEU A 19 -2.48 15.52 1.39
N GLY A 20 -1.36 14.80 1.52
CA GLY A 20 -1.39 13.36 1.81
C GLY A 20 -2.08 13.00 3.12
N TRP A 21 -1.69 13.64 4.23
CA TRP A 21 -2.31 13.39 5.54
C TRP A 21 -3.74 13.91 5.61
N GLY A 22 -4.04 15.02 4.93
CA GLY A 22 -5.40 15.53 4.79
C GLY A 22 -6.31 14.58 4.02
N THR A 23 -5.81 13.93 2.96
CA THR A 23 -6.55 12.89 2.24
C THR A 23 -6.83 11.68 3.14
N ILE A 24 -5.85 11.21 3.91
CA ILE A 24 -6.06 10.09 4.85
C ILE A 24 -7.11 10.46 5.91
N ALA A 25 -6.96 11.61 6.55
CA ALA A 25 -7.92 12.09 7.56
C ALA A 25 -9.32 12.28 6.96
N GLY A 26 -9.41 12.81 5.74
CA GLY A 26 -10.65 12.93 4.99
C GLY A 26 -11.30 11.58 4.73
N LEU A 27 -10.55 10.60 4.21
CA LEU A 27 -11.06 9.25 3.94
C LEU A 27 -11.60 8.56 5.19
N ILE A 28 -10.94 8.74 6.34
CA ILE A 28 -11.40 8.19 7.63
C ILE A 28 -12.64 8.95 8.15
N ALA A 29 -12.72 10.26 7.93
CA ALA A 29 -13.86 11.06 8.37
C ALA A 29 -15.12 10.83 7.51
N LEU A 30 -14.97 10.44 6.24
CA LEU A 30 -16.09 10.27 5.30
C LEU A 30 -17.17 9.30 5.83
N PRO A 31 -16.86 8.07 6.30
CA PRO A 31 -17.86 7.18 6.89
C PRO A 31 -18.55 7.80 8.11
N ALA A 32 -17.80 8.42 9.02
CA ALA A 32 -18.36 9.05 10.22
C ALA A 32 -19.35 10.18 9.89
N ILE A 33 -19.05 10.96 8.84
CA ILE A 33 -19.94 11.99 8.33
C ILE A 33 -21.16 11.35 7.65
N ALA A 34 -20.98 10.34 6.80
CA ALA A 34 -22.06 9.64 6.11
C ALA A 34 -23.08 9.00 7.08
N MET A 35 -22.60 8.38 8.15
CA MET A 35 -23.42 7.80 9.24
C MET A 35 -24.29 8.83 9.97
N ARG A 36 -24.07 10.14 9.77
CA ARG A 36 -24.96 11.20 10.29
C ARG A 36 -26.18 11.44 9.40
N PHE A 37 -26.13 11.02 8.14
CA PHE A 37 -27.15 11.31 7.13
C PHE A 37 -27.89 10.06 6.64
N THR A 38 -27.25 8.87 6.69
CA THR A 38 -27.82 7.61 6.22
C THR A 38 -27.37 6.43 7.09
N GLY A 39 -28.18 5.38 7.12
CA GLY A 39 -27.84 4.08 7.74
C GLY A 39 -27.23 3.08 6.76
N GLU A 40 -26.95 3.47 5.51
CA GLU A 40 -26.31 2.61 4.51
C GLU A 40 -24.82 2.32 4.81
N VAL A 41 -24.17 3.22 5.55
CA VAL A 41 -22.82 3.02 6.07
C VAL A 41 -22.95 2.70 7.55
N ASP A 42 -22.35 1.61 8.01
CA ASP A 42 -22.42 1.20 9.41
C ASP A 42 -21.04 0.77 9.93
N TRP A 43 -20.12 1.74 10.02
CA TRP A 43 -18.78 1.48 10.54
C TRP A 43 -18.76 1.43 12.06
N THR A 44 -18.26 0.32 12.59
CA THR A 44 -17.95 0.15 14.00
C THR A 44 -16.68 0.93 14.38
N SER A 45 -16.40 1.01 15.69
CA SER A 45 -15.13 1.58 16.16
C SER A 45 -13.91 0.80 15.67
N GLU A 46 -14.05 -0.51 15.43
CA GLU A 46 -12.98 -1.37 14.93
C GLU A 46 -12.64 -1.04 13.47
N ASP A 47 -13.64 -0.71 12.64
CA ASP A 47 -13.44 -0.30 11.25
C ASP A 47 -12.64 1.01 11.16
N PHE A 48 -12.96 1.98 12.01
CA PHE A 48 -12.19 3.23 12.08
C PHE A 48 -10.75 3.00 12.52
N VAL A 49 -10.51 2.13 13.51
CA VAL A 49 -9.15 1.78 13.94
C VAL A 49 -8.40 1.06 12.81
N PHE A 50 -9.03 0.09 12.17
CA PHE A 50 -8.45 -0.65 11.05
C PHE A 50 -8.08 0.28 9.89
N ALA A 51 -9.01 1.12 9.44
CA ALA A 51 -8.76 2.10 8.37
C ALA A 51 -7.66 3.09 8.74
N THR A 52 -7.63 3.56 10.00
CA THR A 52 -6.58 4.48 10.48
C THR A 52 -5.21 3.84 10.45
N VAL A 53 -5.07 2.61 10.96
CA VAL A 53 -3.80 1.87 10.98
C VAL A 53 -3.35 1.57 9.55
N MET A 54 -4.26 1.12 8.68
CA MET A 54 -3.95 0.75 7.31
C MET A 54 -3.53 1.96 6.47
N LEU A 55 -4.37 3.02 6.41
CA LEU A 55 -4.09 4.21 5.62
C LEU A 55 -2.92 5.01 6.19
N GLY A 56 -2.87 5.18 7.52
CA GLY A 56 -1.80 5.86 8.21
C GLY A 56 -0.46 5.11 8.08
N GLY A 57 -0.49 3.78 8.16
CA GLY A 57 0.67 2.91 7.95
C GLY A 57 1.24 3.03 6.53
N VAL A 58 0.38 3.03 5.51
CA VAL A 58 0.77 3.26 4.11
C VAL A 58 1.38 4.65 3.93
N GLY A 59 0.74 5.70 4.47
CA GLY A 59 1.25 7.06 4.43
C GLY A 59 2.63 7.19 5.07
N LEU A 60 2.80 6.60 6.25
CA LEU A 60 4.07 6.59 6.97
C LEU A 60 5.16 5.82 6.20
N ALA A 61 4.83 4.62 5.70
CA ALA A 61 5.76 3.81 4.92
C ALA A 61 6.22 4.53 3.65
N PHE A 62 5.32 5.26 2.98
CA PHE A 62 5.67 6.04 1.81
C PHE A 62 6.56 7.24 2.16
N GLU A 63 6.27 7.96 3.25
CA GLU A 63 7.18 9.02 3.73
C GLU A 63 8.58 8.48 4.01
N LEU A 64 8.68 7.31 4.67
CA LEU A 64 9.96 6.65 4.93
C LEU A 64 10.69 6.28 3.62
N ALA A 65 9.97 5.75 2.63
CA ALA A 65 10.55 5.42 1.33
C ALA A 65 11.08 6.65 0.58
N VAL A 66 10.35 7.77 0.60
CA VAL A 66 10.76 9.04 -0.01
C VAL A 66 11.98 9.62 0.69
N ARG A 67 12.09 9.46 2.02
CA ARG A 67 13.25 9.89 2.81
C ARG A 67 14.47 8.97 2.60
N ALA A 68 14.25 7.67 2.42
CA ALA A 68 15.31 6.68 2.30
C ALA A 68 16.06 6.74 0.95
N SER A 69 15.42 7.21 -0.12
CA SER A 69 16.05 7.27 -1.45
C SER A 69 15.67 8.54 -2.22
N GLY A 70 16.66 9.14 -2.89
CA GLY A 70 16.46 10.21 -3.86
C GLY A 70 15.99 9.72 -5.24
N SER A 71 16.03 8.41 -5.51
CA SER A 71 15.69 7.85 -6.82
C SER A 71 14.18 7.86 -7.05
N TRP A 72 13.74 8.51 -8.12
CA TRP A 72 12.34 8.47 -8.56
C TRP A 72 11.86 7.07 -8.89
N ALA A 73 12.75 6.21 -9.40
CA ALA A 73 12.41 4.80 -9.64
C ALA A 73 12.15 4.06 -8.31
N TYR A 74 12.98 4.28 -7.28
CA TYR A 74 12.76 3.67 -5.97
C TYR A 74 11.43 4.13 -5.36
N ARG A 75 11.17 5.45 -5.40
CA ARG A 75 9.93 6.03 -4.87
C ARG A 75 8.69 5.54 -5.60
N GLY A 76 8.75 5.43 -6.93
CA GLY A 76 7.67 4.86 -7.74
C GLY A 76 7.44 3.38 -7.43
N GLY A 77 8.52 2.61 -7.24
CA GLY A 77 8.43 1.21 -6.83
C GLY A 77 7.73 1.05 -5.49
N ALA A 78 8.11 1.86 -4.50
CA ALA A 78 7.46 1.89 -3.19
C ALA A 78 5.98 2.30 -3.28
N ALA A 79 5.64 3.32 -4.07
CA ALA A 79 4.26 3.75 -4.28
C ALA A 79 3.40 2.63 -4.86
N LEU A 80 3.88 1.93 -5.90
CA LEU A 80 3.16 0.81 -6.50
C LEU A 80 2.98 -0.36 -5.53
N ALA A 81 4.02 -0.70 -4.76
CA ALA A 81 3.95 -1.78 -3.78
C ALA A 81 2.94 -1.48 -2.67
N LEU A 82 3.03 -0.27 -2.09
CA LEU A 82 2.12 0.16 -1.03
C LEU A 82 0.68 0.29 -1.54
N GLY A 83 0.49 0.82 -2.75
CA GLY A 83 -0.83 0.90 -3.40
C GLY A 83 -1.43 -0.47 -3.68
N ALA A 84 -0.65 -1.41 -4.22
CA ALA A 84 -1.10 -2.78 -4.43
C ALA A 84 -1.51 -3.45 -3.12
N GLY A 85 -0.68 -3.34 -2.08
CA GLY A 85 -0.99 -3.88 -0.75
C GLY A 85 -2.25 -3.25 -0.14
N LEU A 86 -2.39 -1.92 -0.25
CA LEU A 86 -3.57 -1.20 0.21
C LEU A 86 -4.83 -1.66 -0.52
N ILE A 87 -4.81 -1.74 -1.85
CA ILE A 87 -5.95 -2.19 -2.66
C ILE A 87 -6.31 -3.63 -2.28
N THR A 88 -5.33 -4.50 -2.06
CA THR A 88 -5.57 -5.87 -1.60
C THR A 88 -6.29 -5.91 -0.26
N LEU A 89 -5.78 -5.22 0.76
CA LEU A 89 -6.40 -5.24 2.09
C LEU A 89 -7.77 -4.54 2.08
N TRP A 90 -7.86 -3.39 1.41
CA TRP A 90 -9.08 -2.59 1.36
C TRP A 90 -10.21 -3.30 0.61
N ALA A 91 -9.95 -3.79 -0.60
CA ALA A 91 -10.98 -4.49 -1.37
C ALA A 91 -11.44 -5.77 -0.66
N ASN A 92 -10.51 -6.50 -0.06
CA ASN A 92 -10.83 -7.73 0.65
C ASN A 92 -11.66 -7.48 1.92
N ALA A 93 -11.35 -6.42 2.66
CA ALA A 93 -12.09 -6.04 3.86
C ALA A 93 -13.47 -5.41 3.56
N ALA A 94 -13.67 -4.85 2.37
CA ALA A 94 -14.91 -4.13 2.04
C ALA A 94 -15.97 -4.99 1.34
N VAL A 95 -15.55 -5.98 0.54
CA VAL A 95 -16.48 -6.80 -0.24
C VAL A 95 -16.10 -8.28 -0.28
N GLY A 96 -14.93 -8.68 0.23
CA GLY A 96 -14.32 -9.97 -0.07
C GLY A 96 -13.90 -10.08 -1.54
N ILE A 97 -12.68 -10.58 -1.81
CA ILE A 97 -12.24 -10.76 -3.20
C ILE A 97 -12.98 -11.93 -3.87
N VAL A 98 -13.37 -12.93 -3.08
CA VAL A 98 -14.10 -14.11 -3.52
C VAL A 98 -15.35 -14.29 -2.65
N GLY A 99 -16.53 -14.32 -3.28
CA GLY A 99 -17.81 -14.42 -2.58
C GLY A 99 -18.07 -13.19 -1.70
N ASP A 100 -18.30 -13.43 -0.42
CA ASP A 100 -18.45 -12.41 0.63
C ASP A 100 -17.22 -12.36 1.57
N GLU A 101 -17.13 -11.32 2.38
CA GLU A 101 -16.00 -11.03 3.27
C GLU A 101 -15.78 -12.04 4.40
N ASP A 102 -16.81 -12.79 4.81
CA ASP A 102 -16.71 -13.79 5.90
C ASP A 102 -16.04 -15.10 5.45
N ARG A 103 -15.82 -15.27 4.14
CA ARG A 103 -15.22 -16.50 3.62
C ARG A 103 -13.75 -16.61 3.98
N LEU A 104 -13.39 -17.73 4.60
CA LEU A 104 -12.00 -18.06 4.99
C LEU A 104 -11.01 -18.03 3.83
N ILE A 105 -11.46 -18.23 2.59
CA ILE A 105 -10.59 -18.15 1.40
C ILE A 105 -9.97 -16.75 1.22
N ASN A 106 -10.67 -15.70 1.68
CA ASN A 106 -10.22 -14.32 1.60
C ASN A 106 -9.02 -14.04 2.53
N LEU A 107 -8.76 -14.89 3.53
CA LEU A 107 -7.57 -14.77 4.38
C LEU A 107 -6.27 -14.89 3.58
N TRP A 108 -6.25 -15.69 2.51
CA TRP A 108 -5.07 -15.87 1.67
C TRP A 108 -4.64 -14.59 0.96
N PHE A 109 -5.58 -13.73 0.59
CA PHE A 109 -5.26 -12.43 0.01
C PHE A 109 -4.68 -11.46 1.06
N ASN A 110 -5.16 -11.50 2.30
CA ASN A 110 -4.61 -10.69 3.41
C ASN A 110 -3.16 -11.04 3.74
N LEU A 111 -2.73 -12.29 3.48
CA LEU A 111 -1.35 -12.70 3.70
C LEU A 111 -0.36 -12.11 2.67
N ILE A 112 -0.82 -11.69 1.49
CA ILE A 112 0.06 -11.21 0.41
C ILE A 112 0.74 -9.89 0.81
N PRO A 113 0.03 -8.84 1.28
CA PRO A 113 0.69 -7.61 1.74
C PRO A 113 1.57 -7.83 2.97
N LEU A 114 1.22 -8.77 3.85
CA LEU A 114 2.06 -9.15 4.99
C LEU A 114 3.36 -9.81 4.53
N LEU A 115 3.28 -10.75 3.58
CA LEU A 115 4.46 -11.36 2.95
C LEU A 115 5.34 -10.27 2.31
N ALA A 116 4.75 -9.33 1.57
CA ALA A 116 5.47 -8.23 0.95
C ALA A 116 6.21 -7.37 2.00
N LEU A 117 5.54 -7.07 3.12
CA LEU A 117 6.12 -6.32 4.24
C LEU A 117 7.32 -7.07 4.86
N PHE A 118 7.15 -8.34 5.21
CA PHE A 118 8.23 -9.13 5.81
C PHE A 118 9.39 -9.34 4.84
N ALA A 119 9.10 -9.57 3.56
CA ALA A 119 10.12 -9.67 2.52
C ALA A 119 10.88 -8.35 2.34
N ALA A 120 10.20 -7.20 2.43
CA ALA A 120 10.82 -5.88 2.39
C ALA A 120 11.75 -5.61 3.59
N ILE A 121 11.32 -6.01 4.80
CA ILE A 121 12.12 -5.94 6.02
C ILE A 121 13.37 -6.82 5.88
N GLY A 122 13.22 -8.06 5.42
CA GLY A 122 14.33 -8.99 5.17
C GLY A 122 15.28 -8.48 4.07
N ALA A 123 14.75 -7.80 3.05
CA ALA A 123 15.51 -7.11 2.02
C ALA A 123 16.20 -5.82 2.52
N ARG A 124 16.00 -5.45 3.80
CA ARG A 124 16.54 -4.23 4.44
C ARG A 124 16.21 -2.96 3.67
N PHE A 125 15.11 -2.96 2.92
CA PHE A 125 14.70 -1.87 2.03
C PHE A 125 15.76 -1.48 0.97
N TRP A 126 16.69 -2.37 0.63
CA TRP A 126 17.66 -2.12 -0.44
C TRP A 126 17.03 -2.39 -1.81
N ALA A 127 17.29 -1.52 -2.79
CA ALA A 127 16.67 -1.60 -4.12
C ALA A 127 16.75 -3.00 -4.76
N ARG A 128 17.92 -3.64 -4.73
CA ARG A 128 18.08 -5.01 -5.27
C ARG A 128 17.26 -6.04 -4.49
N GLY A 129 17.24 -5.97 -3.16
CA GLY A 129 16.46 -6.87 -2.32
C GLY A 129 14.95 -6.67 -2.50
N MET A 130 14.52 -5.41 -2.57
CA MET A 130 13.11 -5.03 -2.82
C MET A 130 12.61 -5.57 -4.16
N ALA A 131 13.44 -5.54 -5.20
CA ALA A 131 13.09 -6.15 -6.47
C ALA A 131 12.77 -7.65 -6.34
N VAL A 132 13.59 -8.39 -5.58
CA VAL A 132 13.35 -9.82 -5.33
C VAL A 132 12.09 -10.01 -4.48
N ALA A 133 11.92 -9.20 -3.42
CA ALA A 133 10.75 -9.25 -2.55
C ALA A 133 9.44 -9.05 -3.33
N MET A 134 9.39 -8.06 -4.23
CA MET A 134 8.20 -7.78 -5.03
C MET A 134 7.94 -8.86 -6.09
N THR A 135 8.99 -9.43 -6.69
CA THR A 135 8.83 -10.59 -7.60
C THR A 135 8.33 -11.83 -6.86
N ALA A 136 8.82 -12.10 -5.65
CA ALA A 136 8.33 -13.20 -4.81
C ALA A 136 6.86 -12.98 -4.39
N THR A 137 6.49 -11.73 -4.06
CA THR A 137 5.11 -11.36 -3.74
C THR A 137 4.19 -11.57 -4.95
N ALA A 138 4.63 -11.20 -6.16
CA ALA A 138 3.87 -11.46 -7.38
C ALA A 138 3.67 -12.97 -7.61
N ALA A 139 4.69 -13.80 -7.38
CA ALA A 139 4.57 -15.24 -7.48
C ALA A 139 3.59 -15.81 -6.45
N ALA A 140 3.61 -15.30 -5.20
CA ALA A 140 2.65 -15.66 -4.17
C ALA A 140 1.21 -15.26 -4.56
N GLN A 141 1.02 -14.07 -5.15
CA GLN A 141 -0.27 -13.62 -5.66
C GLN A 141 -0.83 -14.59 -6.72
N ILE A 142 0.00 -15.02 -7.67
CA ILE A 142 -0.40 -16.02 -8.68
C ILE A 142 -0.71 -17.36 -8.01
N ALA A 143 0.10 -17.81 -7.05
CA ALA A 143 -0.15 -19.06 -6.33
C ALA A 143 -1.47 -19.04 -5.57
N VAL A 144 -1.83 -17.92 -4.94
CA VAL A 144 -3.15 -17.73 -4.32
C VAL A 144 -4.25 -17.79 -5.37
N GLY A 145 -4.11 -17.14 -6.53
CA GLY A 145 -5.09 -17.24 -7.62
C GLY A 145 -5.28 -18.67 -8.15
N VAL A 146 -4.20 -19.44 -8.30
CA VAL A 146 -4.28 -20.87 -8.64
C VAL A 146 -5.01 -21.65 -7.56
N MET A 147 -4.67 -21.44 -6.29
CA MET A 147 -5.33 -22.10 -5.16
C MET A 147 -6.83 -21.79 -5.13
N VAL A 148 -7.20 -20.53 -5.34
CA VAL A 148 -8.61 -20.10 -5.45
C VAL A 148 -9.32 -20.84 -6.58
N GLN A 149 -8.69 -20.92 -7.76
CA GLN A 149 -9.24 -21.67 -8.90
C GLN A 149 -9.44 -23.16 -8.61
N LEU A 150 -8.49 -23.79 -7.91
CA LEU A 150 -8.59 -25.20 -7.52
C LEU A 150 -9.71 -25.46 -6.51
N ASN A 151 -10.15 -24.43 -5.77
CA ASN A 151 -11.31 -24.48 -4.89
C ASN A 151 -12.64 -24.17 -5.61
N GLY A 152 -12.64 -24.05 -6.95
CA GLY A 152 -13.83 -23.81 -7.77
C GLY A 152 -14.23 -22.34 -7.90
N GLU A 153 -13.38 -21.41 -7.43
CA GLU A 153 -13.66 -19.98 -7.38
C GLU A 153 -12.90 -19.21 -8.48
N PHE A 154 -13.33 -17.99 -8.80
CA PHE A 154 -12.70 -17.16 -9.82
C PHE A 154 -12.23 -15.82 -9.26
N ALA A 155 -10.93 -15.55 -9.33
CA ALA A 155 -10.33 -14.28 -8.92
C ALA A 155 -9.23 -13.78 -9.88
N TRP A 156 -9.22 -14.26 -11.13
CA TRP A 156 -8.08 -14.07 -12.04
C TRP A 156 -7.86 -12.61 -12.45
N VAL A 157 -8.93 -11.84 -12.67
CA VAL A 157 -8.79 -10.42 -13.04
C VAL A 157 -8.07 -9.66 -11.94
N PHE A 158 -8.55 -9.78 -10.70
CA PHE A 158 -7.91 -9.17 -9.54
C PHE A 158 -6.46 -9.66 -9.37
N THR A 159 -6.27 -10.97 -9.40
CA THR A 159 -4.96 -11.62 -9.25
C THR A 159 -3.94 -11.10 -10.26
N LEU A 160 -4.31 -11.02 -11.54
CA LEU A 160 -3.40 -10.60 -12.60
C LEU A 160 -3.08 -9.10 -12.54
N VAL A 161 -4.07 -8.25 -12.23
CA VAL A 161 -3.86 -6.80 -12.07
C VAL A 161 -2.89 -6.54 -10.92
N LEU A 162 -3.10 -7.19 -9.77
CA LEU A 162 -2.23 -7.00 -8.60
C LEU A 162 -0.85 -7.62 -8.83
N ALA A 163 -0.76 -8.79 -9.45
CA ALA A 163 0.52 -9.40 -9.83
C ALA A 163 1.32 -8.49 -10.79
N ALA A 164 0.66 -7.85 -11.75
CA ALA A 164 1.30 -6.89 -12.64
C ALA A 164 1.82 -5.67 -11.88
N ALA A 165 1.07 -5.15 -10.90
CA ALA A 165 1.51 -4.05 -10.04
C ALA A 165 2.76 -4.43 -9.21
N TRP A 166 2.78 -5.64 -8.64
CA TRP A 166 3.95 -6.16 -7.93
C TRP A 166 5.17 -6.30 -8.84
N LEU A 167 5.00 -6.80 -10.06
CA LEU A 167 6.09 -6.92 -11.04
C LEU A 167 6.59 -5.56 -11.56
N ALA A 168 5.69 -4.59 -11.76
CA ALA A 168 6.04 -3.22 -12.12
C ALA A 168 6.83 -2.55 -11.00
N SER A 169 6.43 -2.74 -9.74
CA SER A 169 7.20 -2.32 -8.58
C SER A 169 8.59 -2.96 -8.54
N ALA A 170 8.67 -4.28 -8.76
CA ALA A 170 9.94 -5.00 -8.82
C ALA A 170 10.87 -4.44 -9.90
N TRP A 171 10.34 -4.13 -11.09
CA TRP A 171 11.09 -3.53 -12.18
C TRP A 171 11.64 -2.16 -11.83
N LEU A 172 10.84 -1.30 -11.20
CA LEU A 172 11.29 0.02 -10.73
C LEU A 172 12.41 -0.06 -9.70
N PHE A 173 12.33 -1.02 -8.77
CA PHE A 173 13.40 -1.27 -7.80
C PHE A 173 14.68 -1.79 -8.47
N ARG A 174 14.59 -2.66 -9.49
CA ARG A 174 15.76 -3.04 -10.29
C ARG A 174 16.39 -1.84 -10.98
N LYS A 175 15.58 -0.99 -11.60
CA LYS A 175 16.06 0.24 -12.25
C LYS A 175 16.79 1.16 -11.26
N ALA A 176 16.26 1.32 -10.05
CA ALA A 176 16.91 2.11 -9.00
C ALA A 176 18.26 1.52 -8.56
N SER A 177 18.39 0.18 -8.52
CA SER A 177 19.66 -0.48 -8.19
C SER A 177 20.75 -0.30 -9.23
N ALA A 178 20.38 -0.10 -10.50
CA ALA A 178 21.32 0.14 -11.59
C ALA A 178 21.85 1.59 -11.63
N THR A 179 21.22 2.51 -10.90
CA THR A 179 21.57 3.94 -10.86
C THR A 179 22.21 4.38 -9.54
N SER A 180 22.42 3.45 -8.60
CA SER A 180 22.94 3.72 -7.24
C SER A 180 24.40 3.30 -7.10
#